data_AF-A0A9D6UX79-F1
#
_entry.id   AF-A0A9D6UX79-F1
#
_cell.length_a   1.000
_cell.length_b   1.000
_cell.length_c   1.000
_cell.angle_alpha   90.00
_cell.angle_beta   90.00
_cell.angle_gamma   90.00
#
_symmetry.space_group_name_H-M   'P 1'
#
loop_
_entity.id
_entity.type
_entity.pdbx_description
1 polymer ?
#
loop_
_entity_poly.entity_id
_entity_poly.type
_entity_poly.pdbx_seq_one_letter_code
_entity_poly.pdbx_strand_id
1 'polypeptide(L)'
;MKYVPSSLFALALIALAPSFASADIIPPGSKMLERCVKFVNLADFPEISLVAREFSPGGEVVKSYRVKDGACLEKGYKFNKLSVYWTSKAEPESVVEENRVIENVGPMSGYIDEASPLSKEDIEFSLVRSPEGRIAAYKSKLVQTRADEKPGKSEFYNDPFDFSGPAPASASSSQATTSLMSSSSPVDVSPAKSQAKAGLWQKILCFIGLRKSC
;
A
#
# COMPACT_ATOMS: atom_id res chain seq x y z
N MET A 1 -55.98 6.21 9.16
CA MET A 1 -54.58 6.08 8.70
C MET A 1 -54.59 5.32 7.38
N LYS A 2 -54.15 5.95 6.27
CA LYS A 2 -54.15 5.33 4.94
C LYS A 2 -52.85 4.54 4.76
N TYR A 3 -52.98 3.25 4.50
CA TYR A 3 -51.87 2.34 4.23
C TYR A 3 -51.16 2.78 2.94
N VAL A 4 -49.88 3.16 3.03
CA VAL A 4 -49.05 3.32 1.83
C VAL A 4 -48.63 1.91 1.40
N PRO A 5 -48.98 1.45 0.19
CA PRO A 5 -48.65 0.10 -0.24
C PRO A 5 -47.13 -0.06 -0.30
N SER A 6 -46.62 -1.08 0.38
CA SER A 6 -45.19 -1.39 0.55
C SER A 6 -44.40 -1.48 -0.76
N SER A 7 -45.08 -1.74 -1.89
CA SER A 7 -44.47 -1.78 -3.22
C SER A 7 -43.99 -0.41 -3.72
N LEU A 8 -44.70 0.68 -3.42
CA LEU A 8 -44.31 2.04 -3.85
C LEU A 8 -43.05 2.53 -3.12
N PHE A 9 -42.87 2.12 -1.86
CA PHE A 9 -41.69 2.47 -1.07
C PHE A 9 -40.44 1.73 -1.55
N ALA A 10 -40.56 0.45 -1.90
CA ALA A 10 -39.46 -0.33 -2.48
C ALA A 10 -39.04 0.20 -3.86
N LEU A 11 -40.00 0.62 -4.70
CA LEU A 11 -39.70 1.21 -6.00
C LEU A 11 -38.97 2.56 -5.89
N ALA A 12 -39.33 3.38 -4.90
CA ALA A 12 -38.62 4.63 -4.60
C ALA A 12 -37.17 4.38 -4.15
N LEU A 13 -36.92 3.37 -3.30
CA LEU A 13 -35.58 2.98 -2.87
C LEU A 13 -34.69 2.50 -4.03
N ILE A 14 -35.24 1.75 -4.99
CA ILE A 14 -34.51 1.30 -6.18
C ILE A 14 -34.24 2.47 -7.13
N ALA A 15 -35.19 3.40 -7.28
CA ALA A 15 -35.00 4.59 -8.12
C ALA A 15 -33.97 5.59 -7.54
N LEU A 16 -33.75 5.57 -6.22
CA LEU A 16 -32.71 6.36 -5.52
C LEU A 16 -31.33 5.68 -5.50
N ALA A 17 -31.21 4.42 -5.95
CA ALA A 17 -29.99 3.63 -5.83
C ALA A 17 -28.86 3.88 -6.86
N PRO A 18 -29.05 4.42 -8.08
CA PRO A 18 -28.01 4.29 -9.11
C PRO A 18 -26.91 5.37 -9.12
N SER A 19 -26.86 6.34 -8.19
CA SER A 19 -25.97 7.49 -8.33
C SER A 19 -24.55 7.34 -7.75
N PHE A 20 -24.17 6.20 -7.16
CA PHE A 20 -22.90 6.11 -6.40
C PHE A 20 -21.94 4.97 -6.81
N ALA A 21 -22.21 4.23 -7.88
CA ALA A 21 -21.27 3.22 -8.37
C ALA A 21 -20.32 3.82 -9.43
N SER A 22 -19.37 4.66 -9.01
CA SER A 22 -18.20 4.94 -9.84
C SER A 22 -17.25 3.75 -9.76
N ALA A 23 -17.44 2.78 -10.65
CA ALA A 23 -16.43 1.76 -10.91
C ALA A 23 -15.33 2.40 -11.75
N ASP A 24 -14.07 2.30 -11.31
CA ASP A 24 -12.93 2.66 -12.14
C ASP A 24 -12.95 1.79 -13.41
N ILE A 25 -12.89 2.43 -14.58
CA ILE A 25 -12.86 1.71 -15.87
C ILE A 25 -11.46 1.13 -16.01
N ILE A 26 -11.35 -0.19 -15.97
CA ILE A 26 -10.15 -0.93 -16.36
C ILE A 26 -10.06 -0.87 -17.89
N PRO A 27 -9.00 -0.29 -18.47
CA PRO A 27 -8.82 -0.29 -19.92
C PRO A 27 -8.88 -1.72 -20.50
N PRO A 28 -9.47 -1.94 -21.69
CA PRO A 28 -9.45 -3.25 -22.34
C PRO A 28 -8.02 -3.78 -22.52
N GLY A 29 -7.81 -5.08 -22.28
CA GLY A 29 -6.48 -5.71 -22.37
C GLY A 29 -5.52 -5.31 -21.25
N SER A 30 -6.04 -4.79 -20.13
CA SER A 30 -5.24 -4.43 -18.97
C SER A 30 -5.80 -5.04 -17.68
N LYS A 31 -4.94 -5.12 -16.67
CA LYS A 31 -5.31 -5.52 -15.32
C LYS A 31 -4.69 -4.59 -14.29
N MET A 32 -5.24 -4.63 -13.08
CA MET A 32 -4.74 -3.84 -11.96
C MET A 32 -3.44 -4.46 -11.42
N LEU A 33 -2.42 -3.62 -11.27
CA LEU A 33 -1.19 -3.93 -10.55
C LEU A 33 -1.30 -3.37 -9.13
N GLU A 34 -1.18 -4.20 -8.09
CA GLU A 34 -1.07 -3.69 -6.72
C GLU A 34 0.35 -3.14 -6.50
N ARG A 35 0.49 -1.90 -6.04
CA ARG A 35 1.79 -1.32 -5.72
C ARG A 35 1.78 -0.77 -4.30
N CYS A 36 2.83 -1.04 -3.54
CA CYS A 36 3.11 -0.41 -2.26
C CYS A 36 4.51 0.20 -2.31
N VAL A 37 4.62 1.49 -2.01
CA VAL A 37 5.91 2.16 -1.82
C VAL A 37 6.02 2.56 -0.37
N LYS A 38 7.10 2.21 0.33
CA LYS A 38 7.29 2.51 1.76
C LYS A 38 8.73 2.86 2.09
N PHE A 39 8.94 3.52 3.23
CA PHE A 39 10.26 3.72 3.82
C PHE A 39 10.47 2.73 4.95
N VAL A 40 11.68 2.18 5.12
CA VAL A 40 11.91 1.04 6.04
C VAL A 40 12.98 1.25 7.11
N ASN A 41 13.64 2.42 7.12
CA ASN A 41 14.70 2.73 8.08
C ASN A 41 14.51 4.10 8.73
N LEU A 42 13.27 4.56 8.91
CA LEU A 42 13.03 5.88 9.52
C LEU A 42 13.43 5.92 11.00
N ALA A 43 13.48 4.75 11.65
CA ALA A 43 13.97 4.62 13.03
C ALA A 43 15.44 5.05 13.19
N ASP A 44 16.25 4.94 12.13
CA ASP A 44 17.67 5.29 12.14
C ASP A 44 17.90 6.83 12.08
N PHE A 45 16.85 7.60 11.81
CA PHE A 45 16.87 9.06 11.70
C PHE A 45 15.89 9.71 12.70
N PRO A 46 16.14 9.59 14.02
CA PRO A 46 15.20 10.01 15.06
C PRO A 46 14.92 11.51 15.09
N GLU A 47 15.77 12.34 14.50
CA GLU A 47 15.61 13.80 14.39
C GLU A 47 14.77 14.24 13.17
N ILE A 48 14.50 13.32 12.24
CA ILE A 48 13.85 13.61 10.95
C ILE A 48 12.41 13.10 10.94
N SER A 49 11.52 13.86 10.33
CA SER A 49 10.21 13.41 9.90
C SER A 49 10.13 13.46 8.37
N LEU A 50 9.55 12.44 7.77
CA LEU A 50 9.16 12.50 6.36
C LEU A 50 7.72 13.01 6.23
N VAL A 51 7.50 13.91 5.28
CA VAL A 51 6.20 14.48 4.94
C VAL A 51 5.95 14.22 3.46
N ALA A 52 4.86 13.51 3.15
CA ALA A 52 4.40 13.31 1.79
C ALA A 52 3.39 14.40 1.44
N ARG A 53 3.61 15.10 0.32
CA ARG A 53 2.72 16.13 -0.23
C ARG A 53 2.18 15.67 -1.57
N GLU A 54 0.87 15.62 -1.65
CA GLU A 54 0.12 15.35 -2.87
C GLU A 54 -0.25 16.67 -3.53
N PHE A 55 0.04 16.78 -4.83
CA PHE A 55 -0.20 17.96 -5.64
C PHE A 55 -1.24 17.65 -6.71
N SER A 56 -2.20 18.55 -6.91
CA SER A 56 -3.15 18.48 -8.03
C SER A 56 -2.40 18.59 -9.38
N PRO A 57 -3.05 18.25 -10.52
CA PRO A 57 -2.47 18.51 -11.83
C PRO A 57 -2.07 19.98 -12.06
N GLY A 58 -2.73 20.92 -11.37
CA GLY A 58 -2.40 22.35 -11.38
C GLY A 58 -1.23 22.76 -10.48
N GLY A 59 -0.65 21.83 -9.72
CA GLY A 59 0.50 22.09 -8.84
C GLY A 59 0.15 22.55 -7.43
N GLU A 60 -1.13 22.63 -7.07
CA GLU A 60 -1.58 22.99 -5.72
C GLU A 60 -1.47 21.80 -4.78
N VAL A 61 -1.06 22.01 -3.52
CA VAL A 61 -1.06 20.95 -2.51
C VAL A 61 -2.49 20.60 -2.11
N VAL A 62 -2.90 19.36 -2.32
CA VAL A 62 -4.24 18.87 -1.97
C VAL A 62 -4.27 18.05 -0.69
N LYS A 63 -3.18 17.35 -0.36
CA LYS A 63 -3.05 16.54 0.86
C LYS A 63 -1.61 16.56 1.32
N SER A 64 -1.41 16.64 2.64
CA SER A 64 -0.10 16.50 3.26
C SER A 64 -0.23 15.55 4.45
N TYR A 65 0.69 14.61 4.60
CA TYR A 65 0.67 13.69 5.74
C TYR A 65 2.09 13.24 6.12
N ARG A 66 2.25 12.89 7.40
CA ARG A 66 3.49 12.31 7.91
C ARG A 66 3.62 10.87 7.46
N VAL A 67 4.74 10.53 6.84
CA VAL A 67 5.07 9.15 6.44
C VAL A 67 5.45 8.36 7.70
N LYS A 68 4.95 7.13 7.80
CA LYS A 68 5.25 6.20 8.88
C LYS A 68 6.22 5.14 8.39
N ASP A 69 7.07 4.67 9.30
CA ASP A 69 8.03 3.62 9.00
C ASP A 69 7.31 2.30 8.66
N GLY A 70 7.75 1.64 7.61
CA GLY A 70 7.18 0.41 7.07
C GLY A 70 5.77 0.53 6.45
N ALA A 71 5.14 1.70 6.49
CA ALA A 71 3.79 1.90 5.95
C ALA A 71 3.81 2.30 4.47
N CYS A 72 2.86 1.77 3.68
CA CYS A 72 2.69 2.18 2.29
C CYS A 72 2.30 3.66 2.21
N LEU A 73 2.90 4.38 1.28
CA LEU A 73 2.50 5.73 0.90
C LEU A 73 1.11 5.69 0.27
N GLU A 74 0.31 6.68 0.62
CA GLU A 74 -1.03 6.90 0.09
C GLU A 74 -1.01 8.05 -0.92
N LYS A 75 -1.83 7.90 -1.96
CA LYS A 75 -2.18 8.97 -2.89
C LYS A 75 -3.68 8.89 -3.11
N GLY A 76 -4.37 10.02 -3.14
CA GLY A 76 -5.82 10.05 -3.27
C GLY A 76 -6.28 9.87 -4.71
N TYR A 77 -5.74 10.66 -5.64
CA TYR A 77 -6.20 10.69 -7.02
C TYR A 77 -5.09 10.35 -8.02
N LYS A 78 -5.37 9.48 -9.00
CA LYS A 78 -4.36 8.89 -9.90
C LYS A 78 -3.50 9.91 -10.67
N PHE A 79 -4.07 11.07 -11.02
CA PHE A 79 -3.37 12.13 -11.76
C PHE A 79 -2.63 13.14 -10.88
N ASN A 80 -2.78 13.06 -9.56
CA ASN A 80 -1.99 13.92 -8.67
C ASN A 80 -0.51 13.54 -8.74
N LYS A 81 0.38 14.43 -8.30
CA LYS A 81 1.78 14.07 -8.06
C LYS A 81 1.96 13.84 -6.57
N LEU A 82 2.75 12.86 -6.16
CA LEU A 82 3.13 12.69 -4.75
C LEU A 82 4.64 12.90 -4.64
N SER A 83 5.08 13.83 -3.81
CA SER A 83 6.49 14.02 -3.50
C SER A 83 6.72 13.86 -2.01
N VAL A 84 7.87 13.34 -1.63
CA VAL A 84 8.24 13.12 -0.22
C VAL A 84 9.39 14.05 0.13
N TYR A 85 9.25 14.71 1.26
CA TYR A 85 10.19 15.68 1.79
C TYR A 85 10.64 15.25 3.17
N TRP A 86 11.87 15.59 3.53
CA TRP A 86 12.32 15.50 4.91
C TRP A 86 12.17 16.85 5.62
N THR A 87 11.93 16.81 6.93
CA THR A 87 11.95 17.99 7.80
C THR A 87 12.43 17.59 9.18
N SER A 88 12.85 18.57 9.99
CA SER A 88 13.11 18.35 11.41
C SER A 88 11.83 17.95 12.14
N LYS A 89 11.91 16.98 13.05
CA LYS A 89 10.77 16.63 13.93
C LYS A 89 10.30 17.80 14.79
N ALA A 90 11.18 18.77 15.07
CA ALA A 90 10.84 19.97 15.83
C ALA A 90 9.91 20.91 15.04
N GLU A 91 9.99 20.90 13.71
CA GLU A 91 9.27 21.83 12.83
C GLU A 91 8.63 21.08 11.65
N PRO A 92 7.60 20.26 11.89
CA PRO A 92 7.01 19.43 10.85
C PRO A 92 6.31 20.23 9.73
N GLU A 93 6.01 21.50 9.97
CA GLU A 93 5.29 22.37 9.04
C GLU A 93 6.22 23.12 8.07
N SER A 94 7.52 23.24 8.38
CA SER A 94 8.52 24.00 7.60
C SER A 94 9.09 23.19 6.43
N VAL A 95 8.24 22.48 5.68
CA VAL A 95 8.68 21.72 4.52
C VAL A 95 9.18 22.68 3.42
N VAL A 96 10.48 22.63 3.19
CA VAL A 96 11.19 23.39 2.15
C VAL A 96 11.41 22.51 0.91
N GLU A 97 11.40 23.12 -0.27
CA GLU A 97 11.46 22.39 -1.54
C GLU A 97 12.80 21.67 -1.75
N GLU A 98 13.89 22.24 -1.24
CA GLU A 98 15.25 21.68 -1.29
C GLU A 98 15.37 20.39 -0.48
N ASN A 99 14.44 20.13 0.45
CA ASN A 99 14.41 18.93 1.28
C ASN A 99 13.63 17.77 0.63
N ARG A 100 13.30 17.86 -0.66
CA ARG A 100 12.65 16.78 -1.39
C ARG A 100 13.59 15.58 -1.52
N VAL A 101 13.15 14.42 -1.04
CA VAL A 101 13.88 13.16 -1.14
C VAL A 101 13.40 12.27 -2.28
N ILE A 102 12.12 12.38 -2.67
CA ILE A 102 11.54 11.66 -3.80
C ILE A 102 10.55 12.58 -4.51
N GLU A 103 10.64 12.64 -5.83
CA GLU A 103 9.70 13.37 -6.68
C GLU A 103 8.76 12.43 -7.41
N ASN A 104 7.47 12.82 -7.47
CA ASN A 104 6.44 12.17 -8.29
C ASN A 104 6.40 10.64 -8.14
N VAL A 105 6.42 10.16 -6.90
CA VAL A 105 6.25 8.74 -6.61
C VAL A 105 4.83 8.32 -6.96
N GLY A 106 4.70 7.19 -7.66
CA GLY A 106 3.42 6.56 -7.97
C GLY A 106 3.16 5.38 -7.04
N PRO A 107 2.72 5.60 -5.79
CA PRO A 107 2.60 4.53 -4.81
C PRO A 107 1.33 3.71 -4.97
N MET A 108 0.42 4.12 -5.86
CA MET A 108 -0.84 3.45 -6.09
C MET A 108 -0.75 2.41 -7.18
N SER A 109 -1.75 1.53 -7.15
CA SER A 109 -2.06 0.62 -8.22
C SER A 109 -2.25 1.33 -9.55
N GLY A 110 -1.71 0.73 -10.61
CA GLY A 110 -1.88 1.19 -11.99
C GLY A 110 -2.48 0.08 -12.85
N TYR A 111 -2.67 0.39 -14.13
CA TYR A 111 -3.01 -0.62 -15.12
C TYR A 111 -1.74 -1.08 -15.84
N ILE A 112 -1.58 -2.38 -15.94
CA ILE A 112 -0.55 -3.04 -16.74
C ILE A 112 -1.21 -3.91 -17.79
N ASP A 113 -0.46 -4.26 -18.83
CA ASP A 113 -0.92 -5.21 -19.85
C ASP A 113 -1.39 -6.52 -19.20
N GLU A 114 -2.53 -7.03 -19.65
CA GLU A 114 -3.13 -8.27 -19.13
C GLU A 114 -2.20 -9.48 -19.30
N ALA A 115 -1.39 -9.51 -20.35
CA ALA A 115 -0.40 -10.56 -20.61
C ALA A 115 0.83 -10.49 -19.68
N SER A 116 1.03 -9.37 -18.98
CA SER A 116 2.12 -9.27 -17.99
C SER A 116 1.84 -10.24 -16.83
N PRO A 117 2.78 -11.11 -16.43
CA PRO A 117 2.53 -12.03 -15.30
C PRO A 117 2.53 -11.31 -13.94
N LEU A 118 2.97 -10.05 -13.89
CA LEU A 118 3.07 -9.26 -12.68
C LEU A 118 1.68 -8.99 -12.06
N SER A 119 1.57 -9.12 -10.74
CA SER A 119 0.33 -8.84 -9.99
C SER A 119 0.55 -7.85 -8.85
N LYS A 120 1.74 -7.83 -8.25
CA LYS A 120 2.09 -6.93 -7.15
C LYS A 120 3.54 -6.46 -7.17
N GLU A 121 3.77 -5.21 -6.78
CA GLU A 121 5.09 -4.62 -6.53
C GLU A 121 5.18 -4.00 -5.13
N ASP A 122 6.12 -4.46 -4.32
CA ASP A 122 6.50 -3.80 -3.07
C ASP A 122 7.86 -3.12 -3.25
N ILE A 123 7.91 -1.80 -3.10
CA ILE A 123 9.10 -0.97 -3.28
C ILE A 123 9.49 -0.37 -1.93
N GLU A 124 10.68 -0.69 -1.47
CA GLU A 124 11.24 -0.15 -0.23
C GLU A 124 12.27 0.93 -0.57
N PHE A 125 12.10 2.09 0.05
CA PHE A 125 13.08 3.15 0.08
C PHE A 125 13.76 3.19 1.45
N SER A 126 15.04 3.51 1.43
CA SER A 126 15.82 3.78 2.63
C SER A 126 16.39 5.19 2.55
N LEU A 127 16.52 5.84 3.70
CA LEU A 127 17.20 7.12 3.87
C LEU A 127 18.69 6.90 4.12
N VAL A 128 19.49 7.80 3.59
CA VAL A 128 20.94 7.86 3.77
C VAL A 128 21.36 9.30 3.99
N ARG A 129 22.46 9.49 4.72
CA ARG A 129 23.08 10.79 4.90
C ARG A 129 24.31 10.86 4.00
N SER A 130 24.34 11.82 3.09
CA SER A 130 25.50 12.10 2.25
C SER A 130 26.69 12.55 3.11
N PRO A 131 27.93 12.49 2.59
CA PRO A 131 29.10 13.01 3.29
C PRO A 131 28.97 14.49 3.69
N GLU A 132 28.22 15.29 2.91
CA GLU A 132 27.92 16.69 3.18
C GLU A 132 26.78 16.88 4.21
N GLY A 133 26.26 15.79 4.78
CA GLY A 133 25.19 15.81 5.77
C GLY A 133 23.78 15.92 5.18
N ARG A 134 23.63 15.88 3.85
CA ARG A 134 22.32 15.96 3.20
C ARG A 134 21.58 14.63 3.28
N ILE A 135 20.27 14.68 3.41
CA ILE A 135 19.44 13.48 3.47
C ILE A 135 18.95 13.16 2.07
N ALA A 136 19.17 11.92 1.64
CA ALA A 136 18.69 11.40 0.37
C ALA A 136 17.92 10.10 0.60
N ALA A 137 17.02 9.77 -0.31
CA ALA A 137 16.37 8.47 -0.36
C ALA A 137 16.90 7.68 -1.56
N TYR A 138 17.08 6.38 -1.38
CA TYR A 138 17.38 5.47 -2.47
C TYR A 138 16.43 4.27 -2.39
N LYS A 139 16.11 3.68 -3.55
CA LYS A 139 15.37 2.42 -3.58
C LYS A 139 16.32 1.36 -3.04
N SER A 140 15.97 0.70 -1.94
CA SER A 140 16.79 -0.34 -1.30
C SER A 140 16.33 -1.75 -1.66
N LYS A 141 15.04 -1.93 -1.93
CA LYS A 141 14.47 -3.23 -2.31
C LYS A 141 13.29 -3.09 -3.25
N LEU A 142 13.16 -4.03 -4.19
CA LEU A 142 11.99 -4.23 -5.03
C LEU A 142 11.58 -5.71 -4.96
N VAL A 143 10.34 -5.98 -4.59
CA VAL A 143 9.75 -7.32 -4.61
C VAL A 143 8.60 -7.33 -5.61
N GLN A 144 8.69 -8.23 -6.59
CA GLN A 144 7.69 -8.41 -7.63
C GLN A 144 7.03 -9.77 -7.48
N THR A 145 5.71 -9.78 -7.26
CA THR A 145 4.91 -11.01 -7.23
C THR A 145 4.26 -11.20 -8.59
N ARG A 146 4.36 -12.42 -9.11
CA ARG A 146 3.70 -12.83 -10.35
C ARG A 146 2.51 -13.74 -10.04
N ALA A 147 1.52 -13.76 -10.91
CA ALA A 147 0.29 -14.54 -10.72
C ALA A 147 0.49 -16.06 -10.91
N ASP A 148 1.54 -16.44 -11.63
CA ASP A 148 1.83 -17.79 -12.12
C ASP A 148 2.81 -18.59 -11.26
N GLU A 149 3.57 -17.96 -10.34
CA GLU A 149 4.67 -18.62 -9.61
C GLU A 149 4.80 -18.24 -8.13
N LYS A 150 5.44 -19.13 -7.35
CA LYS A 150 6.16 -18.79 -6.11
C LYS A 150 7.62 -19.30 -6.22
N PRO A 151 8.63 -18.53 -5.74
CA PRO A 151 8.57 -17.21 -5.10
C PRO A 151 8.76 -16.05 -6.08
N GLY A 152 8.22 -14.87 -5.73
CA GLY A 152 8.39 -13.64 -6.50
C GLY A 152 9.85 -13.19 -6.64
N LYS A 153 10.15 -12.38 -7.66
CA LYS A 153 11.50 -11.85 -7.90
C LYS A 153 11.79 -10.74 -6.89
N SER A 154 12.91 -10.84 -6.18
CA SER A 154 13.39 -9.79 -5.29
C SER A 154 14.71 -9.23 -5.80
N GLU A 155 14.81 -7.91 -5.84
CA GLU A 155 16.03 -7.16 -6.18
C GLU A 155 16.40 -6.28 -4.99
N PHE A 156 17.70 -6.24 -4.67
CA PHE A 156 18.26 -5.41 -3.63
C PHE A 156 19.23 -4.43 -4.27
N TYR A 157 19.24 -3.21 -3.75
CA TYR A 157 20.07 -2.13 -4.25
C TYR A 157 20.93 -1.63 -3.09
N ASN A 158 22.21 -1.42 -3.35
CA ASN A 158 23.15 -0.97 -2.34
C ASN A 158 22.98 0.52 -2.04
N ASP A 159 23.39 0.92 -0.84
CA ASP A 159 23.49 2.33 -0.47
C ASP A 159 24.46 3.05 -1.42
N PRO A 160 24.06 4.15 -2.08
CA PRO A 160 24.90 4.88 -3.02
C PRO A 160 26.14 5.53 -2.38
N PHE A 161 26.19 5.66 -1.06
CA PHE A 161 27.31 6.23 -0.31
C PHE A 161 28.05 5.21 0.54
N ASP A 162 27.71 3.92 0.45
CA ASP A 162 28.49 2.87 1.09
C ASP A 162 29.76 2.60 0.29
N PHE A 163 30.85 3.24 0.73
CA PHE A 163 32.19 3.09 0.16
C PHE A 163 32.93 1.85 0.70
N SER A 164 32.30 1.02 1.53
CA SER A 164 32.96 -0.10 2.22
C SER A 164 33.04 -1.41 1.41
N GLY A 165 32.84 -1.36 0.09
CA GLY A 165 32.57 -2.51 -0.79
C GLY A 165 33.41 -3.79 -0.58
N PRO A 166 32.86 -4.94 -1.05
CA PRO A 166 33.37 -5.44 -2.33
C PRO A 166 32.32 -5.64 -3.43
N ALA A 167 32.84 -5.68 -4.67
CA ALA A 167 32.26 -5.77 -6.03
C ALA A 167 30.87 -6.43 -6.25
N PRO A 168 30.16 -6.08 -7.35
CA PRO A 168 28.85 -6.63 -7.67
C PRO A 168 28.93 -8.14 -7.91
N ALA A 169 28.32 -8.91 -7.02
CA ALA A 169 27.99 -10.30 -7.29
C ALA A 169 26.87 -10.33 -8.33
N SER A 170 27.26 -10.69 -9.54
CA SER A 170 26.42 -11.15 -10.63
C SER A 170 25.28 -12.06 -10.15
N ALA A 171 24.13 -11.88 -10.78
CA ALA A 171 23.02 -12.82 -10.72
C ALA A 171 23.51 -14.25 -11.03
N SER A 172 23.36 -15.14 -10.04
CA SER A 172 23.38 -16.59 -10.20
C SER A 172 22.28 -17.10 -9.27
N SER A 173 21.15 -17.61 -9.77
CA SER A 173 21.01 -19.00 -10.21
C SER A 173 21.57 -19.98 -9.18
N SER A 174 20.66 -20.73 -8.55
CA SER A 174 20.72 -22.18 -8.26
C SER A 174 19.71 -22.50 -7.16
N GLN A 175 18.65 -23.23 -7.48
CA GLN A 175 18.56 -24.69 -7.42
C GLN A 175 18.49 -25.26 -6.00
N ALA A 176 17.54 -26.18 -5.88
CA ALA A 176 17.20 -27.03 -4.76
C ALA A 176 18.41 -27.56 -3.98
N THR A 177 18.26 -27.59 -2.65
CA THR A 177 18.94 -28.58 -1.82
C THR A 177 17.96 -29.12 -0.79
N THR A 178 17.60 -30.38 -1.01
CA THR A 178 17.00 -31.31 -0.06
C THR A 178 17.85 -31.40 1.21
N SER A 179 17.25 -31.27 2.39
CA SER A 179 17.73 -32.01 3.57
C SER A 179 16.59 -32.25 4.57
N LEU A 180 16.62 -33.46 5.13
CA LEU A 180 15.63 -34.10 5.96
C LEU A 180 15.66 -33.61 7.41
N MET A 181 14.47 -33.65 8.01
CA MET A 181 14.14 -33.99 9.41
C MET A 181 14.94 -33.35 10.55
N SER A 182 14.21 -32.54 11.34
CA SER A 182 14.24 -32.72 12.79
C SER A 182 12.85 -32.55 13.39
N SER A 183 12.41 -33.60 14.08
CA SER A 183 11.18 -33.72 14.82
C SER A 183 11.17 -32.79 16.02
N SER A 184 10.11 -31.99 16.18
CA SER A 184 9.73 -31.44 17.48
C SER A 184 8.23 -31.67 17.69
N SER A 185 7.92 -32.07 18.91
CA SER A 185 6.66 -32.63 19.40
C SER A 185 5.46 -31.68 19.30
N PRO A 186 4.22 -32.21 19.28
CA PRO A 186 3.01 -31.40 19.16
C PRO A 186 2.73 -30.63 20.46
N VAL A 187 2.58 -29.32 20.34
CA VAL A 187 1.97 -28.46 21.36
C VAL A 187 0.46 -28.52 21.18
N ASP A 188 -0.22 -29.06 22.18
CA ASP A 188 -1.67 -29.15 22.28
C ASP A 188 -2.26 -27.75 22.52
N VAL A 189 -2.77 -27.12 21.44
CA VAL A 189 -3.43 -25.81 21.50
C VAL A 189 -4.94 -26.06 21.57
N SER A 190 -5.47 -25.90 22.77
CA SER A 190 -6.90 -25.89 23.06
C SER A 190 -7.61 -24.78 22.28
N PRO A 191 -8.74 -25.05 21.60
CA PRO A 191 -9.44 -24.03 20.83
C PRO A 191 -10.16 -23.04 21.75
N ALA A 192 -9.68 -21.80 21.76
CA ALA A 192 -10.42 -20.68 22.31
C ALA A 192 -11.75 -20.51 21.56
N LYS A 193 -12.87 -20.55 22.29
CA LYS A 193 -14.21 -20.31 21.76
C LYS A 193 -14.26 -18.93 21.07
N SER A 194 -14.29 -18.95 19.74
CA SER A 194 -14.61 -17.80 18.91
C SER A 194 -16.03 -17.34 19.22
N GLN A 195 -16.18 -16.20 19.87
CA GLN A 195 -17.46 -15.50 19.91
C GLN A 195 -17.72 -14.92 18.52
N ALA A 196 -18.66 -15.53 17.80
CA ALA A 196 -19.17 -15.03 16.54
C ALA A 196 -19.75 -13.63 16.75
N LYS A 197 -18.98 -12.60 16.38
CA LYS A 197 -19.52 -11.24 16.24
C LYS A 197 -20.52 -11.30 15.10
N ALA A 198 -21.80 -11.10 15.41
CA ALA A 198 -22.86 -10.96 14.41
C ALA A 198 -22.43 -9.91 13.37
N GLY A 199 -22.22 -10.37 12.13
CA GLY A 199 -21.76 -9.53 11.04
C GLY A 199 -22.74 -8.37 10.81
N LEU A 200 -22.23 -7.24 10.37
CA LEU A 200 -23.00 -6.01 10.11
C LEU A 200 -24.28 -6.28 9.28
N TRP A 201 -24.22 -7.23 8.35
CA TRP A 201 -25.36 -7.67 7.53
C TRP A 201 -26.50 -8.34 8.32
N GLN A 202 -26.20 -9.04 9.42
CA GLN A 202 -27.22 -9.63 10.28
C GLN A 202 -28.05 -8.56 10.99
N LYS A 203 -27.43 -7.43 11.37
CA LYS A 203 -28.15 -6.29 11.97
C LYS A 203 -29.02 -5.55 10.95
N ILE A 204 -28.53 -5.39 9.71
CA ILE A 204 -29.27 -4.74 8.63
C ILE A 204 -30.52 -5.58 8.26
N LEU A 205 -30.40 -6.90 8.19
CA LEU A 205 -31.52 -7.78 7.85
C LEU A 205 -32.62 -7.82 8.92
N CYS A 206 -32.29 -7.64 10.21
CA CYS A 206 -33.30 -7.49 11.27
C CYS A 206 -34.06 -6.15 11.16
N PHE A 207 -33.35 -5.05 10.83
CA PHE A 207 -33.98 -3.74 10.67
C PHE A 207 -34.98 -3.68 9.51
N ILE A 208 -34.77 -4.47 8.46
CA ILE A 208 -35.64 -4.52 7.27
C ILE A 208 -36.79 -5.55 7.44
N GLY A 209 -36.90 -6.22 8.60
CA GLY A 209 -38.01 -7.13 8.91
C GLY A 209 -37.99 -8.45 8.12
N LEU A 210 -36.87 -8.80 7.50
CA LEU A 210 -36.73 -9.99 6.65
C LEU A 210 -36.49 -11.29 7.44
N ARG A 211 -36.31 -11.21 8.77
CA ARG A 211 -36.19 -12.39 9.66
C ARG A 211 -37.14 -12.27 10.85
N LYS A 212 -37.97 -13.30 11.06
CA LYS A 212 -38.92 -13.42 12.18
C LYS A 212 -38.28 -13.83 13.51
N SER A 213 -36.97 -14.09 13.52
CA SER A 213 -36.22 -14.44 14.73
C SER A 213 -34.89 -13.71 14.71
N CYS A 214 -35.02 -12.42 14.99
CA CYS A 214 -34.05 -11.62 15.71
C CYS A 214 -34.70 -11.34 17.08
#